data_AF-A0A9P2WS12-F1
#
_entry.id   AF-A0A9P2WS12-F1
#
_cell.length_a   1.000
_cell.length_b   1.000
_cell.length_c   1.000
_cell.angle_alpha   90.00
_cell.angle_beta   90.00
_cell.angle_gamma   90.00
#
_symmetry.space_group_name_H-M   'P 1'
#
loop_
_entity.id
_entity.type
_entity.pdbx_description
1 polymer ?
#
loop_
_entity_poly.entity_id
_entity_poly.type
_entity_poly.pdbx_seq_one_letter_code
_entity_poly.pdbx_strand_id
1 'polypeptide(L)'
;MDGDPYDLTDANLELLIKPAADTPDDGPGVVVLSTGTGEITITDAAGGAATAEVSRTALADPGTRVWRVDVVRPGSRRTAMYGPLHVVNL
;
A
#
# COMPACT_ATOMS: atom_id res chain seq x y z
N MET A 1 6.50 -20.43 15.77
CA MET A 1 6.72 -20.90 14.39
C MET A 1 6.24 -19.75 13.53
N ASP A 2 7.14 -19.17 12.74
CA ASP A 2 6.86 -17.95 11.96
C ASP A 2 5.89 -18.27 10.82
N GLY A 3 4.61 -18.07 11.10
CA GLY A 3 3.49 -18.29 10.18
C GLY A 3 2.17 -17.70 10.68
N ASP A 4 2.13 -17.19 11.91
CA ASP A 4 0.99 -16.43 12.42
C ASP A 4 0.87 -15.10 11.64
N PRO A 5 -0.35 -14.65 11.32
CA PRO A 5 -0.55 -13.36 10.66
C PRO A 5 0.03 -12.20 11.46
N TYR A 6 0.45 -11.15 10.75
CA TYR A 6 0.92 -9.93 11.40
C TYR A 6 -0.27 -9.12 11.91
N ASP A 7 -0.43 -9.00 13.22
CA ASP A 7 -1.53 -8.26 13.84
C ASP A 7 -1.47 -6.75 13.49
N LEU A 8 -2.56 -6.26 12.90
CA LEU A 8 -2.78 -4.88 12.48
C LEU A 8 -3.60 -4.06 13.48
N THR A 9 -3.94 -4.61 14.65
CA THR A 9 -4.67 -3.89 15.71
C THR A 9 -3.93 -2.61 16.05
N ASP A 10 -4.65 -1.48 16.07
CA ASP A 10 -4.13 -0.12 16.28
C ASP A 10 -3.05 0.35 15.28
N ALA A 11 -2.95 -0.30 14.12
CA ALA A 11 -2.07 0.13 13.05
C ALA A 11 -2.81 0.98 12.01
N ASN A 12 -2.06 1.87 11.38
CA ASN A 12 -2.45 2.44 10.09
C ASN A 12 -1.70 1.72 8.97
N LEU A 13 -2.35 1.58 7.82
CA LEU A 13 -1.70 1.13 6.59
C LEU A 13 -1.53 2.31 5.63
N GLU A 14 -0.38 2.37 4.97
CA GLU A 14 -0.09 3.31 3.89
C GLU A 14 0.38 2.52 2.67
N LEU A 15 -0.37 2.57 1.57
CA LEU A 15 0.03 2.02 0.29
C LEU A 15 0.55 3.15 -0.60
N LEU A 16 1.76 2.99 -1.12
CA LEU A 16 2.34 3.85 -2.13
C LEU A 16 2.38 3.12 -3.46
N ILE A 17 1.95 3.77 -4.53
CA ILE A 17 2.19 3.35 -5.92
C ILE A 17 3.02 4.44 -6.59
N LYS A 18 4.24 4.11 -7.00
CA LYS A 18 5.21 5.06 -7.54
C LYS A 18 5.47 4.79 -9.01
N PRO A 19 5.71 5.83 -9.84
CA PRO A 19 6.08 5.68 -11.24
C PRO A 19 7.34 4.84 -11.43
N ALA A 20 8.34 5.01 -10.57
CA ALA A 20 9.58 4.24 -10.57
C ALA A 20 10.12 4.03 -9.14
N ALA A 21 11.08 3.10 -8.99
CA ALA A 21 11.66 2.74 -7.69
C ALA A 21 12.38 3.92 -7.00
N ASP A 22 13.04 4.76 -7.78
CA ASP A 22 13.85 5.90 -7.37
C ASP A 22 13.05 7.20 -7.18
N THR A 23 11.77 7.23 -7.58
CA THR A 23 10.89 8.38 -7.33
C THR A 23 10.80 8.59 -5.81
N PRO A 24 10.94 9.81 -5.26
CA PRO A 24 10.68 10.06 -3.84
C PRO A 24 9.23 9.71 -3.47
N ASP A 25 8.95 9.37 -2.21
CA ASP A 25 7.60 8.97 -1.78
C ASP A 25 6.59 10.13 -1.81
N ASP A 26 7.07 11.37 -1.75
CA ASP A 26 6.33 12.62 -1.94
C ASP A 26 6.51 13.18 -3.37
N GLY A 27 7.06 12.37 -4.27
CA GLY A 27 7.34 12.76 -5.65
C GLY A 27 6.09 12.92 -6.50
N PRO A 28 6.19 13.64 -7.63
CA PRO A 28 5.08 13.81 -8.56
C PRO A 28 4.63 12.45 -9.11
N GLY A 29 3.31 12.26 -9.19
CA GLY A 29 2.71 11.03 -9.74
C GLY A 29 2.69 9.84 -8.77
N VAL A 30 3.15 10.00 -7.53
CA VAL A 30 2.96 9.00 -6.48
C VAL A 30 1.49 9.02 -6.03
N VAL A 31 0.90 7.84 -5.95
CA VAL A 31 -0.44 7.64 -5.39
C VAL A 31 -0.27 7.12 -3.97
N VAL A 32 -0.89 7.80 -3.01
CA VAL A 32 -0.88 7.44 -1.59
C VAL A 32 -2.30 7.07 -1.19
N LEU A 33 -2.47 5.84 -0.70
CA LEU A 33 -3.72 5.35 -0.12
C LEU A 33 -3.47 5.04 1.35
N SER A 34 -4.43 5.30 2.23
CA SER A 34 -4.24 4.97 3.64
C SER A 34 -5.54 4.64 4.37
N THR A 35 -5.41 3.96 5.52
CA THR A 35 -6.52 3.81 6.47
C THR A 35 -6.97 5.15 7.04
N GLY A 36 -6.06 6.13 7.15
CA GLY A 36 -6.36 7.46 7.68
C GLY A 36 -7.17 8.34 6.72
N THR A 37 -7.05 8.10 5.42
CA THR A 37 -7.78 8.81 4.35
C THR A 37 -8.98 8.03 3.81
N GLY A 38 -9.05 6.72 4.09
CA GLY A 38 -10.23 5.88 3.91
C GLY A 38 -10.19 4.92 2.72
N GLU A 39 -9.13 4.94 1.89
CA GLU A 39 -9.00 4.05 0.74
C GLU A 39 -8.52 2.64 1.12
N ILE A 40 -8.01 2.47 2.35
CA ILE A 40 -7.68 1.16 2.91
C ILE A 40 -8.62 0.83 4.08
N THR A 41 -9.25 -0.33 4.04
CA THR A 41 -10.08 -0.87 5.12
C THR A 41 -9.41 -2.10 5.72
N ILE A 42 -9.11 -2.07 7.02
CA ILE A 42 -8.69 -3.28 7.75
C ILE A 42 -9.93 -4.14 8.00
N THR A 43 -9.95 -5.35 7.44
CA THR A 43 -11.11 -6.25 7.48
C THR A 43 -11.00 -7.30 8.57
N ASP A 44 -9.79 -7.69 8.94
CA ASP A 44 -9.48 -8.56 10.08
C ASP A 44 -8.11 -8.16 10.64
N ALA A 45 -8.10 -7.39 11.73
CA ALA A 45 -6.88 -6.83 12.28
C ALA A 45 -5.95 -7.92 12.87
N ALA A 46 -6.50 -8.81 13.70
CA ALA A 46 -5.74 -9.89 14.32
C ALA A 46 -5.26 -10.91 13.28
N GLY A 47 -6.05 -11.14 12.23
CA GLY A 47 -5.69 -11.99 11.09
C GLY A 47 -4.83 -11.29 10.01
N GLY A 48 -4.44 -10.03 10.20
CA GLY A 48 -3.55 -9.32 9.28
C GLY A 48 -4.15 -9.00 7.91
N ALA A 49 -5.47 -8.91 7.78
CA ALA A 49 -6.17 -8.71 6.51
C ALA A 49 -6.71 -7.29 6.34
N ALA A 50 -6.52 -6.75 5.14
CA ALA A 50 -7.05 -5.46 4.72
C ALA A 50 -7.33 -5.44 3.20
N THR A 51 -8.19 -4.53 2.77
CA THR A 51 -8.48 -4.25 1.36
C THR A 51 -8.11 -2.81 1.03
N ALA A 52 -7.53 -2.57 -0.14
CA ALA A 52 -7.21 -1.23 -0.64
C ALA A 52 -7.95 -0.96 -1.96
N GLU A 53 -8.61 0.20 -2.06
CA GLU A 53 -9.31 0.65 -3.25
C GLU A 53 -8.43 1.60 -4.06
N VAL A 54 -7.90 1.11 -5.18
CA VAL A 54 -7.11 1.93 -6.10
C VAL A 54 -8.06 2.59 -7.10
N SER A 55 -8.03 3.92 -7.17
CA SER A 55 -8.86 4.67 -8.11
C SER A 55 -8.55 4.33 -9.57
N ARG A 56 -9.57 4.36 -10.43
CA ARG A 56 -9.40 4.14 -11.88
C ARG A 56 -8.38 5.11 -12.50
N THR A 57 -8.34 6.35 -12.04
CA THR A 57 -7.43 7.37 -12.54
C THR A 57 -5.97 7.07 -12.21
N ALA A 58 -5.69 6.44 -11.06
CA ALA A 58 -4.35 5.97 -10.70
C ALA A 58 -3.83 4.86 -11.63
N LEU A 59 -4.74 4.14 -12.30
CA LEU A 59 -4.44 3.04 -13.22
C LEU A 59 -4.76 3.38 -14.69
N ALA A 60 -4.98 4.66 -15.01
CA ALA A 60 -5.41 5.07 -16.34
C ALA A 60 -4.37 4.77 -17.44
N ASP A 61 -3.08 4.93 -17.11
CA ASP A 61 -1.99 4.72 -18.04
C ASP A 61 -1.33 3.34 -17.83
N PRO A 62 -1.21 2.53 -18.90
CA PRO A 62 -0.51 1.25 -18.84
C PRO A 62 0.99 1.47 -18.59
N GLY A 63 1.63 0.48 -17.97
CA GLY A 63 3.07 0.51 -17.68
C GLY A 63 3.46 -0.23 -16.41
N THR A 64 4.76 -0.28 -16.16
CA THR A 64 5.33 -0.83 -14.92
C THR A 64 5.49 0.27 -13.89
N ARG A 65 5.01 -0.01 -12.67
CA ARG A 65 5.12 0.83 -11.48
C ARG A 65 5.75 0.01 -10.36
N VAL A 66 6.07 0.65 -9.25
CA VAL A 66 6.38 -0.07 -8.00
C VAL A 66 5.32 0.26 -6.97
N TRP A 67 5.05 -0.69 -6.08
CA TRP A 67 4.17 -0.47 -4.94
C TRP A 67 4.80 -0.97 -3.65
N ARG A 68 4.39 -0.38 -2.52
CA ARG A 68 4.64 -0.94 -1.20
C ARG A 68 3.50 -0.62 -0.25
N VAL A 69 3.29 -1.48 0.75
CA VAL A 69 2.44 -1.23 1.91
C VAL A 69 3.32 -1.12 3.14
N ASP A 70 3.19 -0.01 3.84
CA ASP A 70 3.82 0.23 5.12
C ASP A 70 2.77 0.07 6.24
N VAL A 71 3.13 -0.67 7.29
CA VAL A 71 2.42 -0.70 8.57
C VAL A 71 2.99 0.42 9.43
N VAL A 72 2.15 1.38 9.78
CA VAL A 72 2.50 2.59 10.51
C VAL A 72 1.88 2.54 11.90
N ARG A 73 2.73 2.72 12.92
CA ARG A 73 2.37 2.83 14.34
C ARG A 73 3.07 4.07 14.91
N PRO A 74 2.64 4.59 16.07
CA PRO A 74 3.35 5.69 16.73
C PRO A 74 4.85 5.37 16.89
N GLY A 75 5.70 6.17 16.27
CA GLY A 75 7.17 6.01 16.31
C GLY A 75 7.74 4.86 15.49
N SER A 76 6.94 4.14 14.69
CA SER A 76 7.44 3.03 13.86
C SER A 76 6.74 2.93 12.50
N ARG A 77 7.54 2.67 11.46
CA ARG A 77 7.07 2.34 10.11
C ARG A 77 7.82 1.09 9.65
N ARG A 78 7.07 0.09 9.15
CA ARG A 78 7.64 -1.14 8.60
C ARG A 78 6.99 -1.44 7.26
N THR A 79 7.78 -1.64 6.21
CA THR A 79 7.27 -2.15 4.95
C THR A 79 6.88 -3.61 5.12
N ALA A 80 5.58 -3.91 5.00
CA ALA A 80 5.04 -5.26 5.14
C ALA A 80 5.07 -6.02 3.81
N MET A 81 4.81 -5.32 2.70
CA MET A 81 4.82 -5.89 1.34
C MET A 81 5.31 -4.85 0.35
N TYR A 82 5.99 -5.29 -0.70
CA TYR A 82 6.39 -4.43 -1.81
C TYR A 82 6.64 -5.26 -3.08
N GLY A 83 6.57 -4.61 -4.24
CA GLY A 83 6.87 -5.29 -5.50
C GLY A 83 6.59 -4.45 -6.74
N PRO A 84 6.76 -5.04 -7.93
CA PRO A 84 6.30 -4.43 -9.17
C PRO A 84 4.77 -4.45 -9.25
N LEU A 85 4.20 -3.45 -9.90
CA LEU A 85 2.80 -3.40 -10.33
C LEU A 85 2.78 -3.19 -11.86
N HIS A 86 2.17 -4.13 -12.58
CA HIS A 86 2.02 -4.04 -14.03
C HIS A 86 0.59 -3.66 -14.38
N VAL A 87 0.41 -2.45 -14.91
CA VAL A 87 -0.88 -1.99 -15.43
C VAL A 87 -0.92 -2.34 -16.91
N VAL A 88 -1.82 -3.23 -17.29
CA VAL A 88 -1.97 -3.72 -18.67
C VAL A 88 -3.35 -3.37 -19.20
N ASN A 89 -3.43 -3.04 -20.50
CA ASN A 89 -4.69 -3.02 -21.22
C ASN A 89 -5.02 -4.47 -21.58
N LEU A 90 -6.17 -4.96 -21.12
CA LEU A 90 -6.70 -6.26 -21.52
C LEU A 90 -7.48 -6.14 -22.83
#